data_AF-A0A5B8CPN4-F1
#
_entry.id   AF-A0A5B8CPN4-F1
#
_cell.length_a   1.000
_cell.length_b   1.000
_cell.length_c   1.000
_cell.angle_alpha   90.00
_cell.angle_beta   90.00
_cell.angle_gamma   90.00
#
_symmetry.space_group_name_H-M   'P 1'
#
loop_
_entity.id
_entity.type
_entity.pdbx_description
1 polymer ?
#
loop_
_entity_poly.entity_id
_entity_poly.type
_entity_poly.pdbx_seq_one_letter_code
_entity_poly.pdbx_strand_id
1 'polypeptide(L)'
;MLFTNEKIKELSIKIKQLVDSSPISELENNLHALFQGALTKMELVSREEFDIQSALLARTQQQLKALEEKISQLEQTQASK
;
A
#
# COMPACT_ATOMS: atom_id res chain seq x y z
N MET A 1 -7.16 -5.38 1.08
CA MET A 1 -6.56 -4.35 0.21
C MET A 1 -6.84 -2.98 0.83
N LEU A 2 -5.82 -2.12 0.92
CA LEU A 2 -5.78 -0.93 1.78
C LEU A 2 -6.62 0.27 1.29
N PHE A 3 -7.40 0.14 0.21
CA PHE A 3 -8.36 1.14 -0.20
C PHE A 3 -9.66 0.46 -0.67
N THR A 4 -10.74 0.64 0.09
CA THR A 4 -12.06 0.02 -0.19
C THR A 4 -13.05 1.09 -0.62
N ASN A 5 -14.08 0.68 -1.37
CA ASN A 5 -15.15 1.58 -1.81
C ASN A 5 -15.82 2.30 -0.62
N GLU A 6 -15.95 1.62 0.53
CA GLU A 6 -16.48 2.20 1.77
C GLU A 6 -15.68 3.40 2.30
N LYS A 7 -14.34 3.35 2.28
CA LYS A 7 -13.51 4.49 2.72
C LYS A 7 -13.64 5.69 1.79
N ILE A 8 -13.77 5.45 0.48
CA ILE A 8 -14.03 6.51 -0.52
C ILE A 8 -15.39 7.16 -0.26
N LYS A 9 -16.41 6.34 0.02
CA LYS A 9 -17.76 6.80 0.32
C LYS A 9 -17.79 7.64 1.60
N GLU A 10 -17.10 7.22 2.64
CA GLU A 10 -16.98 7.99 3.89
C GLU A 10 -16.28 9.35 3.67
N LEU A 11 -15.20 9.38 2.87
CA LEU A 11 -14.52 10.62 2.50
C LEU A 11 -15.44 11.56 1.73
N SER A 12 -16.20 11.04 0.76
CA SER A 12 -17.18 11.81 -0.02
C SER A 12 -18.26 12.44 0.85
N ILE A 13 -18.76 11.70 1.84
CA ILE A 13 -19.75 12.21 2.81
C ILE A 13 -19.15 13.35 3.64
N LYS A 14 -17.93 13.19 4.16
CA LYS A 14 -17.27 14.24 4.96
C LYS A 14 -16.96 15.49 4.15
N ILE A 15 -16.58 15.35 2.88
CA ILE A 15 -16.37 16.50 1.98
C ILE A 15 -17.68 17.26 1.77
N LYS A 16 -18.80 16.56 1.47
CA LYS A 16 -20.11 17.21 1.33
C LYS A 16 -20.51 17.96 2.61
N GLN A 17 -20.34 17.32 3.76
CA GLN A 17 -20.62 17.94 5.05
C GLN A 17 -19.78 19.21 5.29
N LEU A 18 -18.48 19.18 4.99
CA LEU A 18 -17.61 20.35 5.11
C LEU A 18 -18.04 21.51 4.19
N VAL A 19 -18.40 21.20 2.94
CA VAL A 19 -18.87 22.20 1.98
C VAL A 19 -20.20 22.83 2.43
N ASP A 20 -21.11 22.04 3.00
CA ASP A 20 -22.43 22.52 3.44
C ASP A 20 -22.38 23.30 4.77
N SER A 21 -21.36 23.05 5.61
CA SER A 21 -21.29 23.59 6.97
C SER A 21 -20.21 24.66 7.21
N SER A 22 -19.29 24.88 6.26
CA SER A 22 -18.17 25.81 6.43
C SER A 22 -18.33 27.09 5.61
N PRO A 23 -17.95 28.26 6.15
CA PRO A 23 -17.79 29.48 5.36
C PRO A 23 -16.77 29.28 4.23
N ILE A 24 -16.99 29.94 3.08
CA ILE A 24 -16.11 29.83 1.89
C ILE A 24 -14.65 30.16 2.23
N SER A 25 -14.42 31.10 3.14
CA SER A 25 -13.08 31.51 3.59
C SER A 25 -12.31 30.43 4.38
N GLU A 26 -13.01 29.46 4.98
CA GLU A 26 -12.41 28.40 5.79
C GLU A 26 -12.41 27.04 5.08
N LEU A 27 -13.15 26.93 3.97
CA LEU A 27 -13.36 25.69 3.25
C LEU A 27 -12.04 25.10 2.72
N GLU A 28 -11.17 25.92 2.15
CA GLU A 28 -9.88 25.47 1.61
C GLU A 28 -9.01 24.81 2.70
N ASN A 29 -8.88 25.47 3.85
CA ASN A 29 -8.09 24.98 4.98
C ASN A 29 -8.68 23.67 5.54
N ASN A 30 -10.01 23.61 5.70
CA ASN A 30 -10.68 22.43 6.23
C ASN A 30 -10.62 21.23 5.27
N LEU A 31 -10.73 21.46 3.96
CA LEU A 31 -10.56 20.43 2.94
C LEU A 31 -9.11 19.92 2.90
N HIS A 32 -8.13 20.81 2.98
CA HIS A 32 -6.72 20.43 3.00
C HIS A 32 -6.40 19.56 4.23
N ALA A 33 -6.87 19.96 5.42
CA ALA A 33 -6.71 19.18 6.64
C ALA A 33 -7.41 17.80 6.55
N LEU A 34 -8.60 17.73 5.93
CA LEU A 34 -9.30 16.48 5.71
C LEU A 34 -8.52 15.54 4.77
N PHE A 35 -7.99 16.05 3.66
CA PHE A 35 -7.17 15.26 2.74
C PHE A 35 -5.88 14.78 3.40
N GLN A 36 -5.21 15.65 4.15
CA GLN A 36 -3.99 15.27 4.85
C GLN A 36 -4.26 14.20 5.91
N GLY A 37 -5.34 14.34 6.69
CA GLY A 37 -5.75 13.30 7.64
C GLY A 37 -6.16 11.98 6.96
N ALA A 38 -6.78 12.04 5.79
CA ALA A 38 -7.15 10.85 5.02
C ALA A 38 -5.90 10.13 4.48
N LEU A 39 -4.95 10.86 3.87
CA LEU A 39 -3.72 10.30 3.32
C LEU A 39 -2.80 9.72 4.41
N THR A 40 -2.70 10.37 5.57
CA THR A 40 -1.94 9.83 6.72
C THR A 40 -2.51 8.50 7.21
N LYS A 41 -3.85 8.37 7.27
CA LYS A 41 -4.51 7.11 7.64
C LYS A 41 -4.38 6.01 6.60
N MET A 42 -3.84 6.31 5.42
CA MET A 42 -3.63 5.35 4.35
C MET A 42 -2.23 4.71 4.39
N GLU A 43 -1.39 5.05 5.38
CA GLU A 43 -0.03 4.51 5.54
C GLU A 43 0.75 4.52 4.21
N LEU A 44 0.60 5.61 3.46
CA LEU A 44 1.16 5.72 2.12
C LEU A 44 2.68 5.82 2.22
N VAL A 45 3.37 4.91 1.55
CA VAL A 45 4.81 5.03 1.30
C VAL A 45 5.02 5.87 0.05
N SER A 46 6.18 6.51 -0.03
CA SER A 46 6.56 7.22 -1.25
C SER A 46 6.67 6.25 -2.43
N ARG A 47 6.52 6.78 -3.65
CA ARG A 47 6.67 5.96 -4.85
C ARG A 47 8.07 5.33 -4.95
N GLU A 48 9.09 6.07 -4.54
CA GLU A 48 10.47 5.60 -4.51
C GLU A 48 10.66 4.43 -3.53
N GLU A 49 10.16 4.55 -2.30
CA GLU A 49 10.21 3.46 -1.31
C GLU A 49 9.48 2.21 -1.80
N PHE A 50 8.32 2.38 -2.45
CA PHE A 50 7.60 1.27 -3.06
C PHE A 50 8.42 0.56 -4.13
N ASP A 51 9.05 1.32 -5.03
CA ASP A 51 9.86 0.75 -6.12
C ASP A 51 11.09 0.02 -5.56
N ILE A 52 11.73 0.56 -4.50
CA ILE A 52 12.83 -0.09 -3.79
C ILE A 52 12.38 -1.43 -3.16
N GLN A 53 11.26 -1.43 -2.44
CA GLN A 53 10.74 -2.65 -1.82
C GLN A 53 10.33 -3.70 -2.85
N SER A 54 9.75 -3.27 -3.97
CA SER A 54 9.38 -4.15 -5.08
C SER A 54 10.62 -4.80 -5.71
N ALA A 55 11.70 -4.04 -5.93
CA ALA A 55 12.96 -4.58 -6.44
C ALA A 55 13.60 -5.58 -5.47
N LEU A 56 13.59 -5.26 -4.16
CA LEU A 56 14.09 -6.17 -3.13
C LEU A 56 13.27 -7.47 -3.09
N LEU A 57 11.94 -7.39 -3.16
CA LEU A 57 11.06 -8.55 -3.19
C LEU A 57 11.35 -9.44 -4.41
N ALA A 58 11.50 -8.85 -5.60
CA ALA A 58 11.83 -9.59 -6.82
C ALA A 58 13.15 -10.35 -6.68
N ARG A 59 14.18 -9.70 -6.11
CA ARG A 59 15.47 -10.33 -5.82
C ARG A 59 15.34 -11.49 -4.82
N THR A 60 14.53 -11.33 -3.78
CA THR A 60 14.30 -12.37 -2.78
C THR A 60 13.58 -13.58 -3.39
N GLN A 61 12.59 -13.35 -4.26
CA GLN A 61 11.89 -14.43 -4.97
C GLN A 61 12.84 -15.20 -5.88
N GLN A 62 13.77 -14.52 -6.56
CA GLN A 62 14.79 -15.19 -7.37
C GLN A 62 15.72 -16.06 -6.52
N GLN A 63 16.18 -15.56 -5.38
CA GLN A 63 17.02 -16.34 -4.45
C GLN A 63 16.27 -17.53 -3.87
N LEU A 64 14.99 -17.36 -3.53
CA LEU A 64 14.12 -18.45 -3.06
C LEU A 64 14.04 -19.58 -4.09
N LYS A 65 13.74 -19.26 -5.35
CA LYS A 65 13.68 -20.27 -6.42
C LYS A 65 14.99 -21.02 -6.57
N ALA A 66 16.13 -20.32 -6.55
CA ALA A 66 17.44 -20.96 -6.66
C ALA A 66 17.74 -21.89 -5.46
N LEU A 67 17.26 -21.57 -4.26
CA LEU A 67 17.37 -22.44 -3.09
C LEU A 67 16.43 -23.65 -3.19
N GLU A 68 15.19 -23.44 -3.63
CA GLU A 68 14.22 -24.52 -3.86
C GLU A 68 14.76 -25.54 -4.88
N GLU A 69 15.36 -25.08 -5.97
CA GLU A 69 16.00 -25.95 -6.97
C GLU A 69 17.16 -26.75 -6.37
N LYS A 70 18.02 -26.12 -5.57
CA LYS A 70 19.13 -26.81 -4.90
C LYS A 70 18.63 -27.88 -3.92
N ILE A 71 17.58 -27.57 -3.15
CA ILE A 71 16.97 -28.52 -2.23
C ILE A 71 16.39 -29.70 -3.01
N SER A 72 15.65 -29.46 -4.10
CA SER A 72 15.09 -30.53 -4.92
C SER A 72 16.17 -31.46 -5.49
N GLN A 73 17.30 -30.91 -5.95
CA GLN A 73 18.43 -31.72 -6.43
C GLN A 73 19.03 -32.59 -5.32
N LEU A 74 19.17 -32.04 -4.10
CA LEU A 74 19.68 -32.77 -2.95
C LEU A 74 18.72 -33.88 -2.51
N GLU A 75 17.42 -33.60 -2.48
CA GLU A 75 16.36 -34.58 -2.16
C GLU A 75 16.33 -35.73 -3.17
N GLN A 76 16.45 -35.43 -4.46
CA GLN A 76 16.54 -36.46 -5.52
C GLN A 76 17.78 -37.33 -5.35
N THR A 77 18.94 -36.71 -5.07
CA THR A 77 20.20 -37.42 -4.86
C THR A 77 20.11 -38.34 -3.63
N GLN A 78 19.47 -37.90 -2.54
CA GLN A 78 19.24 -38.73 -1.36
C GLN A 78 18.26 -39.88 -1.61
N ALA A 79 17.17 -39.65 -2.36
CA ALA A 79 16.18 -40.68 -2.67
C ALA A 79 16.71 -41.77 -3.62
N SER A 80 17.74 -41.45 -4.41
CA SER A 80 18.41 -42.38 -5.34
C SER A 80 19.53 -43.23 -4.71
N LYS A 81 19.80 -43.09 -3.41
CA LYS A 81 20.71 -43.95 -2.62
C LYS A 81 19.92 -44.91 -1.75
#